data_AF-A0A3P9KP79-F1
#
_entry.id   AF-A0A3P9KP79-F1
#
_cell.length_a   1.000
_cell.length_b   1.000
_cell.length_c   1.000
_cell.angle_alpha   90.00
_cell.angle_beta   90.00
_cell.angle_gamma   90.00
#
_symmetry.space_group_name_H-M   'P 1'
#
loop_
_entity.id
_entity.type
_entity.pdbx_description
1 polymer ?
#
loop_
_entity_poly.entity_id
_entity_poly.type
_entity_poly.pdbx_seq_one_letter_code
_entity_poly.pdbx_strand_id
1 'polypeptide(L)'
;FVCRLYFTLKKASGMSVTVSPCDVPIEWSLSSRTLKDKPFKSLHWSTKKSKPEVWWRGPGTEEKLHSFTGKAVDTYSGPSHPSASLYILRLRCKQQNTRTAVYFHKGMGPSGMFPLLPADSRLHTLGVGMTSVTLSWAPSASITSLAHVDNGYDYCVLVNSDQNYPSLCAAQKSIRKEQEEKEEKMERGRRVTVWPILKEWWWQQWDTYAEVQSSISDPGDEYADLQCVCQGTETVCTVSELLPDTPYYFDVFVIDRVNGTSAAYKGTSAQTHGEARPPITPLKDGELRWVTFRDRGSNSQYFSFRPRGWQQSGLLTLQSCDKNVKIMVSVSIKGKVLTSQGVGVDLVHIWLQGKQALGVPSLPSTLQIKSFNRLRGCNSVTIAWMGTEERSLYCVYRRKVGNGEAKTVDVLSFPAPCLGPESRSDTERVLCKYFQELNPRRAVTTAVIGGLEPGTAYVFDVYLMRRWGIPIKYKSKMVKTRNEC
;
A
#
# COMPACT_ATOMS: atom_id res chain seq x y z
N PHE A 1 -29.11 25.43 -19.86
CA PHE A 1 -28.23 26.12 -20.84
C PHE A 1 -28.45 25.53 -22.23
N VAL A 2 -28.48 26.36 -23.29
CA VAL A 2 -28.70 25.91 -24.69
C VAL A 2 -27.64 26.52 -25.60
N CYS A 3 -26.93 25.69 -26.36
CA CYS A 3 -26.02 26.08 -27.42
C CYS A 3 -26.59 25.65 -28.78
N ARG A 4 -26.43 26.49 -29.81
CA ARG A 4 -26.88 26.20 -31.18
C ARG A 4 -25.74 26.40 -32.16
N LEU A 5 -25.40 25.36 -32.90
CA LEU A 5 -24.42 25.40 -33.97
C LEU A 5 -25.15 25.32 -35.31
N TYR A 6 -24.75 26.18 -36.24
CA TYR A 6 -25.36 26.32 -37.56
C TYR A 6 -24.32 26.03 -38.62
N PHE A 7 -24.61 25.11 -39.54
CA PHE A 7 -23.70 24.80 -40.64
C PHE A 7 -24.45 24.50 -41.94
N THR A 8 -23.77 24.67 -43.07
CA THR A 8 -24.30 24.38 -44.41
C THR A 8 -23.48 23.28 -45.06
N LEU A 9 -24.14 22.43 -45.85
CA LEU A 9 -23.51 21.30 -46.52
C LEU A 9 -23.57 21.52 -48.03
N LYS A 10 -22.44 21.92 -48.63
CA LYS A 10 -22.35 22.11 -50.09
C LYS A 10 -21.81 20.84 -50.75
N LYS A 11 -22.57 20.24 -51.68
CA LYS A 11 -22.14 19.10 -52.51
C LYS A 11 -21.56 17.95 -51.65
N ALA A 12 -22.40 17.30 -50.87
CA ALA A 12 -22.07 16.06 -50.16
C ALA A 12 -23.16 15.03 -50.48
N SER A 13 -22.85 13.74 -50.45
CA SER A 13 -23.84 12.67 -50.50
C SER A 13 -24.38 12.30 -49.11
N GLY A 14 -23.60 12.55 -48.06
CA GLY A 14 -23.92 12.24 -46.68
C GLY A 14 -23.14 13.09 -45.68
N MET A 15 -23.52 12.99 -44.41
CA MET A 15 -22.81 13.60 -43.28
C MET A 15 -22.92 12.72 -42.03
N SER A 16 -21.96 12.91 -41.12
CA SER A 16 -22.04 12.39 -39.77
C SER A 16 -21.72 13.45 -38.72
N VAL A 17 -22.42 13.37 -37.59
CA VAL A 17 -22.27 14.27 -36.45
C VAL A 17 -22.11 13.41 -35.20
N THR A 18 -20.95 13.50 -34.55
CA THR A 18 -20.66 12.78 -33.30
C THR A 18 -20.63 13.78 -32.16
N VAL A 19 -21.32 13.45 -31.07
CA VAL A 19 -21.39 14.28 -29.87
C VAL A 19 -20.94 13.46 -28.67
N SER A 20 -19.94 13.96 -27.95
CA SER A 20 -19.35 13.31 -26.76
C SER A 20 -19.51 14.22 -25.52
N PRO A 21 -20.43 13.88 -24.59
CA PRO A 21 -20.57 14.59 -23.33
C PRO A 21 -19.38 14.30 -22.39
N CYS A 22 -18.83 15.33 -21.73
CA CYS A 22 -17.63 15.19 -20.88
C CYS A 22 -17.92 15.16 -19.37
N ASP A 23 -19.18 15.21 -18.93
CA ASP A 23 -19.49 15.30 -17.49
C ASP A 23 -20.91 14.83 -17.17
N VAL A 24 -21.86 15.69 -17.52
CA VAL A 24 -23.29 15.50 -17.26
C VAL A 24 -24.02 15.09 -18.53
N PRO A 25 -25.15 14.36 -18.40
CA PRO A 25 -25.99 14.02 -19.54
C PRO A 25 -26.49 15.30 -20.24
N ILE A 26 -26.47 15.25 -21.57
CA ILE A 26 -26.97 16.33 -22.42
C ILE A 26 -28.10 15.82 -23.31
N GLU A 27 -28.96 16.74 -23.70
CA GLU A 27 -29.97 16.52 -24.75
C GLU A 27 -29.46 17.21 -26.00
N TRP A 28 -29.30 16.49 -27.10
CA TRP A 28 -28.94 17.09 -28.37
C TRP A 28 -29.87 16.67 -29.50
N SER A 29 -30.06 17.56 -30.46
CA SER A 29 -30.86 17.28 -31.65
C SER A 29 -30.25 17.92 -32.88
N LEU A 30 -30.29 17.20 -33.99
CA LEU A 30 -29.93 17.70 -35.30
C LEU A 30 -31.18 17.90 -36.14
N SER A 31 -31.33 19.09 -36.70
CA SER A 31 -32.44 19.41 -37.59
C SER A 31 -31.93 19.96 -38.91
N SER A 32 -32.57 19.63 -40.02
CA SER A 32 -32.45 20.34 -41.28
C SER A 32 -33.51 21.46 -41.32
N ARG A 33 -33.17 22.59 -41.91
CA ARG A 33 -34.10 23.71 -42.11
C ARG A 33 -34.09 24.15 -43.56
N THR A 34 -35.29 24.25 -44.13
CA THR A 34 -35.53 24.73 -45.49
C THR A 34 -36.14 26.12 -45.41
N LEU A 35 -35.42 27.13 -45.91
CA LEU A 35 -35.90 28.50 -45.97
C LEU A 35 -36.81 28.67 -47.19
N LYS A 36 -37.94 29.36 -47.03
CA LYS A 36 -38.88 29.63 -48.14
C LYS A 36 -38.32 30.63 -49.15
N ASP A 37 -37.49 31.57 -48.67
CA ASP A 37 -36.87 32.59 -49.50
C ASP A 37 -35.41 32.23 -49.81
N LYS A 38 -35.03 32.24 -51.11
CA LYS A 38 -33.62 32.11 -51.52
C LYS A 38 -32.82 33.28 -50.94
N PRO A 39 -31.58 33.06 -50.45
CA PRO A 39 -30.76 34.16 -49.96
C PRO A 39 -30.55 35.20 -51.06
N PHE A 40 -30.65 36.48 -50.71
CA PHE A 40 -30.42 37.60 -51.62
C PHE A 40 -29.05 37.42 -52.33
N LYS A 41 -29.08 37.31 -53.66
CA LYS A 41 -27.89 37.25 -54.52
C LYS A 41 -27.24 38.64 -54.60
N SER A 42 -26.58 39.08 -53.53
CA SER A 42 -25.49 40.06 -53.53
C SER A 42 -25.33 40.62 -52.13
N LEU A 43 -24.34 40.12 -51.38
CA LEU A 43 -23.81 40.91 -50.27
C LEU A 43 -22.30 40.66 -50.19
N HIS A 44 -21.55 41.73 -50.46
CA HIS A 44 -20.10 41.78 -50.49
C HIS A 44 -19.52 41.33 -49.13
N TRP A 45 -18.65 40.32 -49.17
CA TRP A 45 -18.19 39.56 -48.00
C TRP A 45 -17.10 40.33 -47.24
N SER A 46 -17.37 40.74 -45.99
CA SER A 46 -16.33 41.29 -45.10
C SER A 46 -16.12 40.38 -43.88
N THR A 47 -14.86 40.09 -43.57
CA THR A 47 -14.38 39.04 -42.66
C THR A 47 -14.45 39.38 -41.16
N LYS A 48 -15.03 40.52 -40.75
CA LYS A 48 -14.82 41.06 -39.39
C LYS A 48 -15.94 40.89 -38.36
N LYS A 49 -17.10 40.30 -38.68
CA LYS A 49 -18.09 39.90 -37.65
C LYS A 49 -18.82 38.64 -38.09
N SER A 50 -18.90 37.64 -37.21
CA SER A 50 -19.78 36.47 -37.32
C SER A 50 -21.25 36.91 -37.38
N LYS A 51 -21.72 37.35 -38.56
CA LYS A 51 -23.12 37.69 -38.82
C LYS A 51 -23.77 36.73 -39.83
N PRO A 52 -24.12 35.50 -39.42
CA PRO A 52 -25.10 34.71 -40.13
C PRO A 52 -26.49 34.77 -39.43
N GLU A 53 -26.61 35.24 -38.18
CA GLU A 53 -27.84 35.15 -37.37
C GLU A 53 -29.12 35.82 -37.92
N VAL A 54 -29.01 36.76 -38.87
CA VAL A 54 -30.17 37.56 -39.31
C VAL A 54 -31.03 36.84 -40.36
N TRP A 55 -30.43 36.09 -41.30
CA TRP A 55 -31.16 35.49 -42.42
C TRP A 55 -31.77 34.12 -42.11
N TRP A 56 -31.24 33.37 -41.14
CA TRP A 56 -31.85 32.11 -40.71
C TRP A 56 -33.14 32.27 -39.88
N ARG A 57 -33.52 33.50 -39.52
CA ARG A 57 -34.75 33.78 -38.74
C ARG A 57 -36.02 33.89 -39.59
N GLY A 58 -35.91 33.90 -40.92
CA GLY A 58 -37.05 33.94 -41.83
C GLY A 58 -37.96 32.70 -41.76
N PRO A 59 -39.18 32.75 -42.30
CA PRO A 59 -40.10 31.62 -42.30
C PRO A 59 -39.49 30.42 -43.02
N GLY A 60 -39.48 29.26 -42.35
CA GLY A 60 -38.91 28.03 -42.90
C GLY A 60 -39.41 26.82 -42.14
N THR A 61 -39.34 25.66 -42.79
CA THR A 61 -39.72 24.38 -42.19
C THR A 61 -38.48 23.73 -41.58
N GLU A 62 -38.58 23.30 -40.32
CA GLU A 62 -37.52 22.57 -39.62
C GLU A 62 -37.93 21.11 -39.49
N GLU A 63 -37.10 20.20 -40.00
CA GLU A 63 -37.27 18.76 -39.90
C GLU A 63 -36.20 18.20 -38.96
N LYS A 64 -36.62 17.50 -37.92
CA LYS A 64 -35.71 16.90 -36.94
C LYS A 64 -35.18 15.58 -37.49
N LEU A 65 -33.87 15.51 -37.70
CA LEU A 65 -33.18 14.33 -38.23
C LEU A 65 -32.79 13.35 -37.13
N HIS A 66 -32.37 13.88 -35.98
CA HIS A 66 -31.89 13.07 -34.86
C HIS A 66 -32.14 13.76 -33.52
N SER A 67 -32.31 12.95 -32.47
CA SER A 67 -32.41 13.42 -31.09
C SER A 67 -31.88 12.37 -30.16
N PHE A 68 -31.02 12.77 -29.23
CA PHE A 68 -30.45 11.89 -28.23
C PHE A 68 -30.35 12.60 -26.89
N THR A 69 -30.59 11.83 -25.82
CA THR A 69 -30.46 12.29 -24.45
C THR A 69 -29.65 11.27 -23.67
N GLY A 70 -28.48 11.66 -23.16
CA GLY A 70 -27.64 10.74 -22.40
C GLY A 70 -26.25 11.29 -22.12
N LYS A 71 -25.44 10.46 -21.45
CA LYS A 71 -24.01 10.71 -21.15
C LYS A 71 -23.07 9.93 -22.09
N ALA A 72 -23.60 8.95 -22.83
CA ALA A 72 -22.84 8.19 -23.81
C ALA A 72 -22.53 9.03 -25.05
N VAL A 73 -21.45 8.66 -25.74
CA VAL A 73 -21.14 9.20 -27.08
C VAL A 73 -22.19 8.70 -28.06
N ASP A 74 -22.71 9.60 -28.88
CA ASP A 74 -23.76 9.29 -29.86
C ASP A 74 -23.43 9.92 -31.22
N THR A 75 -23.73 9.20 -32.30
CA THR A 75 -23.39 9.61 -33.66
C THR A 75 -24.59 9.48 -34.59
N TYR A 76 -24.97 10.58 -35.24
CA TYR A 76 -25.85 10.56 -36.38
C TYR A 76 -25.03 10.34 -37.65
N SER A 77 -25.45 9.41 -38.51
CA SER A 77 -24.91 9.21 -39.85
C SER A 77 -26.07 9.09 -40.83
N GLY A 78 -26.11 9.93 -41.85
CA GLY A 78 -27.23 9.94 -42.79
C GLY A 78 -26.97 10.71 -44.08
N PRO A 79 -27.89 10.61 -45.05
CA PRO A 79 -27.77 11.30 -46.32
C PRO A 79 -27.91 12.81 -46.16
N SER A 80 -27.27 13.56 -47.05
CA SER A 80 -27.49 15.00 -47.12
C SER A 80 -28.88 15.29 -47.66
N HIS A 81 -29.61 16.21 -47.04
CA HIS A 81 -30.92 16.65 -47.49
C HIS A 81 -30.75 17.73 -48.58
N PRO A 82 -31.14 17.48 -49.85
CA PRO A 82 -30.88 18.41 -50.95
C PRO A 82 -31.67 19.72 -50.84
N SER A 83 -32.83 19.68 -50.19
CA SER A 83 -33.70 20.82 -49.93
C SER A 83 -33.29 21.64 -48.70
N ALA A 84 -32.38 21.14 -47.87
CA ALA A 84 -31.97 21.83 -46.65
C ALA A 84 -31.12 23.07 -46.97
N SER A 85 -31.58 24.23 -46.52
CA SER A 85 -30.82 25.49 -46.59
C SER A 85 -29.77 25.60 -45.48
N LEU A 86 -30.02 24.98 -44.32
CA LEU A 86 -29.16 25.00 -43.14
C LEU A 86 -29.37 23.74 -42.28
N TYR A 87 -28.35 23.31 -41.56
CA TYR A 87 -28.46 22.36 -40.46
C TYR A 87 -28.26 23.04 -39.11
N ILE A 88 -29.04 22.61 -38.12
CA ILE A 88 -29.07 23.17 -36.77
C ILE A 88 -28.77 22.03 -35.79
N LEU A 89 -27.61 22.09 -35.14
CA LEU A 89 -27.28 21.24 -34.01
C LEU A 89 -27.61 21.99 -32.72
N ARG A 90 -28.58 21.49 -31.96
CA ARG A 90 -28.99 22.04 -30.66
C ARG A 90 -28.41 21.16 -29.57
N LEU A 91 -27.69 21.77 -28.63
CA LEU A 91 -27.14 21.13 -27.43
C LEU A 91 -27.79 21.77 -26.21
N ARG A 92 -28.36 20.95 -25.32
CA ARG A 92 -29.04 21.40 -24.11
C ARG A 92 -28.53 20.63 -22.91
N CYS A 93 -28.12 21.37 -21.88
CA CYS A 93 -27.82 20.80 -20.56
C CYS A 93 -28.81 21.34 -19.52
N LYS A 94 -29.36 20.43 -18.70
CA LYS A 94 -30.37 20.72 -17.65
C LYS A 94 -29.77 21.02 -16.28
N GLN A 95 -28.58 20.48 -15.98
CA GLN A 95 -28.04 20.43 -14.61
C GLN A 95 -27.03 21.56 -14.34
N GLN A 96 -25.93 21.60 -15.10
CA GLN A 96 -24.82 22.53 -14.84
C GLN A 96 -24.07 22.93 -16.12
N ASN A 97 -23.13 23.86 -16.01
CA ASN A 97 -22.21 24.18 -17.11
C ASN A 97 -21.35 22.95 -17.43
N THR A 98 -21.35 22.53 -18.69
CA THR A 98 -20.65 21.32 -19.14
C THR A 98 -19.88 21.56 -20.43
N ARG A 99 -18.79 20.81 -20.60
CA ARG A 99 -18.02 20.73 -21.84
C ARG A 99 -18.56 19.56 -22.67
N THR A 100 -18.64 19.74 -23.97
CA THR A 100 -19.08 18.71 -24.91
C THR A 100 -18.22 18.81 -26.15
N ALA A 101 -17.64 17.70 -26.59
CA ALA A 101 -16.93 17.63 -27.86
C ALA A 101 -17.94 17.31 -28.97
N VAL A 102 -17.85 18.07 -30.07
CA VAL A 102 -18.69 17.88 -31.26
C VAL A 102 -17.77 17.72 -32.46
N TYR A 103 -17.98 16.64 -33.21
CA TYR A 103 -17.24 16.36 -34.42
C TYR A 103 -18.19 16.24 -35.61
N PHE A 104 -17.82 16.86 -36.73
CA PHE A 104 -18.59 16.87 -37.96
C PHE A 104 -17.75 16.29 -39.10
N HIS A 105 -18.32 15.33 -39.82
CA HIS A 105 -17.69 14.75 -41.02
C HIS A 105 -18.62 14.83 -42.23
N LYS A 106 -18.02 15.15 -43.38
CA LYS A 106 -18.68 15.27 -44.66
C LYS A 106 -18.32 14.05 -45.52
N GLY A 107 -19.29 13.16 -45.75
CA GLY A 107 -19.07 11.93 -46.51
C GLY A 107 -20.08 10.83 -46.16
N MET A 108 -20.15 9.79 -46.99
CA MET A 108 -20.81 8.53 -46.65
C MET A 108 -19.76 7.56 -46.10
N GLY A 109 -20.04 6.96 -44.94
CA GLY A 109 -19.14 6.00 -44.28
C GLY A 109 -18.52 6.52 -42.98
N PRO A 110 -17.75 5.68 -42.27
CA PRO A 110 -17.01 6.11 -41.09
C PRO A 110 -15.96 7.15 -41.50
N SER A 111 -15.76 8.18 -40.68
CA SER A 111 -14.87 9.30 -40.98
C SER A 111 -13.39 8.91 -41.13
N GLY A 112 -13.02 7.68 -40.74
CA GLY A 112 -11.64 7.22 -40.60
C GLY A 112 -10.85 7.94 -39.50
N MET A 113 -11.40 9.03 -38.93
CA MET A 113 -10.76 9.82 -37.89
C MET A 113 -10.97 9.26 -36.49
N PHE A 114 -11.98 8.45 -36.22
CA PHE A 114 -12.13 7.80 -34.91
C PHE A 114 -11.58 6.37 -34.96
N PRO A 115 -10.84 5.92 -33.93
CA PRO A 115 -10.41 4.54 -33.85
C PRO A 115 -11.59 3.56 -33.89
N LEU A 116 -11.42 2.47 -34.62
CA LEU A 116 -12.43 1.43 -34.79
C LEU A 116 -12.35 0.43 -33.64
N LEU A 117 -13.43 0.32 -32.87
CA LEU A 117 -13.50 -0.67 -31.80
C LEU A 117 -13.78 -2.07 -32.37
N PRO A 118 -13.23 -3.13 -31.76
CA PRO A 118 -13.56 -4.51 -32.10
C PRO A 118 -15.02 -4.83 -31.78
N ALA A 119 -15.52 -5.94 -32.35
CA ALA A 119 -16.89 -6.40 -32.12
C ALA A 119 -17.17 -6.67 -30.62
N ASP A 120 -16.18 -7.23 -29.91
CA ASP A 120 -16.16 -7.27 -28.46
C ASP A 120 -15.20 -6.22 -27.90
N SER A 121 -15.76 -5.08 -27.47
CA SER A 121 -15.03 -3.98 -26.87
C SER A 121 -14.96 -4.05 -25.34
N ARG A 122 -15.25 -5.20 -24.73
CA ARG A 122 -15.19 -5.38 -23.28
C ARG A 122 -13.76 -5.62 -22.80
N LEU A 123 -13.48 -5.10 -21.62
CA LEU A 123 -12.25 -5.38 -20.88
C LEU A 123 -12.40 -6.69 -20.11
N HIS A 124 -11.38 -7.56 -20.20
CA HIS A 124 -11.32 -8.82 -19.49
C HIS A 124 -10.25 -8.79 -18.40
N THR A 125 -10.63 -9.18 -17.19
CA THR A 125 -9.69 -9.34 -16.08
C THR A 125 -9.04 -10.73 -16.16
N LEU A 126 -7.73 -10.78 -16.44
CA LEU A 126 -6.97 -12.03 -16.51
C LEU A 126 -6.56 -12.54 -15.13
N GLY A 127 -6.23 -11.62 -14.22
CA GLY A 127 -5.76 -11.97 -12.88
C GLY A 127 -5.90 -10.80 -11.91
N VAL A 128 -6.18 -11.13 -10.65
CA VAL A 128 -6.28 -10.17 -9.54
C VAL A 128 -5.34 -10.61 -8.44
N GLY A 129 -4.37 -9.76 -8.12
CA GLY A 129 -3.44 -9.90 -7.01
C GLY A 129 -3.86 -9.10 -5.78
N MET A 130 -2.99 -9.06 -4.77
CA MET A 130 -3.18 -8.21 -3.59
C MET A 130 -2.94 -6.73 -3.91
N THR A 131 -1.98 -6.46 -4.81
CA THR A 131 -1.54 -5.10 -5.16
C THR A 131 -1.45 -4.88 -6.66
N SER A 132 -2.04 -5.79 -7.45
CA SER A 132 -2.01 -5.71 -8.91
C SER A 132 -3.25 -6.30 -9.54
N VAL A 133 -3.60 -5.81 -10.73
CA VAL A 133 -4.67 -6.35 -11.58
C VAL A 133 -4.16 -6.40 -13.01
N THR A 134 -4.32 -7.56 -13.65
CA THR A 134 -3.95 -7.76 -15.06
C THR A 134 -5.19 -7.76 -15.93
N LEU A 135 -5.20 -6.89 -16.92
CA LEU A 135 -6.29 -6.67 -17.87
C LEU A 135 -5.88 -7.11 -19.28
N SER A 136 -6.86 -7.51 -20.07
CA SER A 136 -6.71 -7.77 -21.50
C SER A 136 -7.92 -7.31 -22.29
N TRP A 137 -7.72 -6.91 -23.54
CA TRP A 137 -8.77 -6.52 -24.46
C TRP A 137 -8.47 -6.98 -25.89
N ALA A 138 -9.50 -7.02 -26.73
CA ALA A 138 -9.32 -7.31 -28.15
C ALA A 138 -8.65 -6.12 -28.87
N PRO A 139 -7.72 -6.33 -29.82
CA PRO A 139 -7.08 -5.25 -30.56
C PRO A 139 -8.08 -4.51 -31.46
N SER A 140 -7.93 -3.18 -31.52
CA SER A 140 -8.60 -2.30 -32.47
C SER A 140 -8.08 -2.54 -33.88
N ALA A 141 -9.00 -2.66 -34.84
CA ALA A 141 -8.67 -2.77 -36.25
C ALA A 141 -7.87 -1.55 -36.76
N SER A 142 -8.01 -0.37 -36.13
CA SER A 142 -7.23 0.82 -36.48
C SER A 142 -5.72 0.66 -36.21
N ILE A 143 -5.34 -0.17 -35.24
CA ILE A 143 -3.94 -0.47 -34.92
C ILE A 143 -3.40 -1.62 -35.78
N THR A 144 -4.25 -2.62 -36.07
CA THR A 144 -3.83 -3.84 -36.81
C THR A 144 -3.83 -3.68 -38.33
N SER A 145 -4.58 -2.73 -38.88
CA SER A 145 -4.79 -2.57 -40.33
C SER A 145 -3.65 -1.88 -41.09
N LEU A 146 -2.63 -1.34 -40.41
CA LEU A 146 -1.52 -0.62 -41.05
C LEU A 146 -0.20 -1.37 -40.87
N ALA A 147 0.31 -1.92 -41.98
CA ALA A 147 1.65 -2.48 -42.07
C ALA A 147 2.68 -1.34 -42.20
N HIS A 148 3.36 -1.06 -41.09
CA HIS A 148 4.57 -0.27 -40.92
C HIS A 148 4.55 1.26 -41.11
N VAL A 149 5.25 1.87 -40.14
CA VAL A 149 5.83 3.22 -40.05
C VAL A 149 4.89 4.27 -39.46
N ASP A 150 5.01 4.44 -38.13
CA ASP A 150 4.34 5.43 -37.27
C ASP A 150 2.83 5.26 -37.09
N ASN A 151 2.45 4.19 -36.39
CA ASN A 151 1.11 4.06 -35.84
C ASN A 151 0.90 5.14 -34.77
N GLY A 152 0.35 6.29 -35.16
CA GLY A 152 -0.11 7.32 -34.24
C GLY A 152 -1.29 6.90 -33.35
N TYR A 153 -1.46 5.61 -33.11
CA TYR A 153 -2.52 5.04 -32.28
C TYR A 153 -1.92 4.39 -31.05
N ASP A 154 -2.33 4.86 -29.88
CA ASP A 154 -1.93 4.28 -28.60
C ASP A 154 -3.15 3.92 -27.75
N TYR A 155 -3.07 2.80 -27.05
CA TYR A 155 -3.91 2.55 -25.90
C TYR A 155 -3.43 3.37 -24.71
N CYS A 156 -4.37 3.86 -23.92
CA CYS A 156 -4.17 4.47 -22.63
C CYS A 156 -5.07 3.78 -21.62
N VAL A 157 -4.48 3.19 -20.58
CA VAL A 157 -5.21 2.55 -19.48
C VAL A 157 -5.29 3.51 -18.30
N LEU A 158 -6.51 3.80 -17.85
CA LEU A 158 -6.78 4.61 -16.67
C LEU A 158 -7.35 3.74 -15.55
N VAL A 159 -6.99 4.09 -14.31
CA VAL A 159 -7.49 3.47 -13.09
C VAL A 159 -8.03 4.54 -12.15
N ASN A 160 -9.20 4.30 -11.53
CA ASN A 160 -9.76 5.18 -10.51
C ASN A 160 -10.54 4.38 -9.45
N SER A 161 -10.88 5.02 -8.34
CA SER A 161 -11.66 4.43 -7.24
C SER A 161 -13.17 4.67 -7.31
N ASP A 162 -13.63 5.42 -8.30
CA ASP A 162 -14.95 6.05 -8.28
C ASP A 162 -15.93 5.41 -9.27
N GLN A 163 -15.62 5.46 -10.57
CA GLN A 163 -16.49 4.96 -11.65
C GLN A 163 -15.78 4.88 -13.00
N ASN A 164 -16.29 4.03 -13.90
CA ASN A 164 -15.85 4.01 -15.30
C ASN A 164 -16.26 5.26 -16.08
N TYR A 165 -15.35 5.79 -16.90
CA TYR A 165 -15.59 6.95 -17.75
C TYR A 165 -16.06 6.54 -19.15
N PRO A 166 -17.17 7.12 -19.67
CA PRO A 166 -17.71 6.75 -20.98
C PRO A 166 -16.92 7.28 -22.18
N SER A 167 -16.02 8.25 -21.97
CA SER A 167 -15.19 8.85 -23.03
C SER A 167 -13.93 9.47 -22.42
N LEU A 168 -12.90 9.66 -23.25
CA LEU A 168 -11.65 10.29 -22.82
C LEU A 168 -11.88 11.72 -22.29
N CYS A 169 -12.80 12.47 -22.91
CA CYS A 169 -13.15 13.81 -22.47
C CYS A 169 -13.76 13.81 -21.05
N ALA A 170 -14.52 12.75 -20.70
CA ALA A 170 -15.06 12.60 -19.36
C ALA A 170 -13.96 12.35 -18.32
N ALA A 171 -12.98 11.52 -18.66
CA ALA A 171 -11.83 11.23 -17.80
C ALA A 171 -10.93 12.47 -17.60
N GLN A 172 -10.64 13.24 -18.66
CA GLN A 172 -9.83 14.46 -18.54
C GLN A 172 -10.50 15.51 -17.64
N LYS A 173 -11.82 15.65 -17.73
CA LYS A 173 -12.55 16.61 -16.91
C LYS A 173 -12.53 16.22 -15.42
N SER A 174 -12.67 14.94 -15.09
CA SER A 174 -12.61 14.49 -13.69
C SER A 174 -11.21 14.69 -13.10
N ILE A 175 -10.15 14.31 -13.83
CA ILE A 175 -8.76 14.49 -13.39
C ILE A 175 -8.45 15.96 -13.11
N ARG A 176 -8.83 16.87 -14.01
CA ARG A 176 -8.62 18.32 -13.81
C ARG A 176 -9.36 18.84 -12.60
N LYS A 177 -10.60 18.41 -12.40
CA LYS A 177 -11.39 18.80 -11.23
C LYS A 177 -10.76 18.31 -9.93
N GLU A 178 -10.23 17.09 -9.90
CA GLU A 178 -9.52 16.55 -8.74
C GLU A 178 -8.22 17.32 -8.44
N GLN A 179 -7.47 17.71 -9.47
CA GLN A 179 -6.27 18.53 -9.33
C GLN A 179 -6.61 19.91 -8.76
N GLU A 180 -7.61 20.60 -9.32
CA GLU A 180 -8.09 21.90 -8.80
C GLU A 180 -8.53 21.79 -7.33
N GLU A 181 -9.28 20.75 -6.95
CA GLU A 181 -9.70 20.52 -5.57
C GLU A 181 -8.52 20.22 -4.62
N LYS A 182 -7.47 19.53 -5.10
CA LYS A 182 -6.23 19.28 -4.34
C LYS A 182 -5.43 20.56 -4.13
N GLU A 183 -5.25 21.36 -5.18
CA GLU A 183 -4.56 22.65 -5.11
C GLU A 183 -5.25 23.61 -4.14
N GLU A 184 -6.58 23.73 -4.22
CA GLU A 184 -7.37 24.55 -3.30
C GLU A 184 -7.22 24.09 -1.84
N LYS A 185 -7.21 22.77 -1.58
CA LYS A 185 -6.98 22.21 -0.23
C LYS A 185 -5.56 22.50 0.26
N MET A 186 -4.55 22.34 -0.60
CA MET A 186 -3.16 22.62 -0.26
C MET A 186 -2.95 24.12 0.03
N GLU A 187 -3.57 25.01 -0.75
CA GLU A 187 -3.52 26.45 -0.53
C GLU A 187 -4.24 26.86 0.78
N ARG A 188 -5.38 26.24 1.09
CA ARG A 188 -6.06 26.40 2.39
C ARG A 188 -5.22 25.90 3.56
N GLY A 189 -4.57 24.74 3.41
CA GLY A 189 -3.64 24.19 4.40
C GLY A 189 -2.42 25.08 4.60
N ARG A 190 -1.87 25.66 3.53
CA ARG A 190 -0.74 26.58 3.58
C ARG A 190 -1.07 27.91 4.28
N ARG A 191 -2.35 28.33 4.28
CA ARG A 191 -2.84 29.48 5.05
C ARG A 191 -3.09 29.15 6.54
N VAL A 192 -3.09 27.86 6.92
CA VAL A 192 -3.36 27.41 8.30
C VAL A 192 -2.17 26.58 8.83
N THR A 193 -1.22 27.31 9.43
CA THR A 193 -0.26 26.92 10.48
C THR A 193 1.01 26.10 10.20
N VAL A 194 2.07 26.63 10.83
CA VAL A 194 3.31 26.05 11.37
C VAL A 194 3.20 24.57 11.81
N TRP A 195 4.22 23.78 11.43
CA TRP A 195 4.53 22.34 11.59
C TRP A 195 4.31 21.67 12.98
N PRO A 196 4.47 20.33 13.14
CA PRO A 196 3.99 19.20 12.32
C PRO A 196 3.39 18.05 13.18
N ILE A 197 2.53 17.19 12.61
CA ILE A 197 2.20 15.88 13.23
C ILE A 197 2.35 14.73 12.23
N LEU A 198 3.11 13.75 12.70
CA LEU A 198 3.79 12.65 12.03
C LEU A 198 2.87 11.50 11.53
N LYS A 199 1.71 11.80 10.93
CA LYS A 199 0.81 10.76 10.38
C LYS A 199 0.39 10.94 8.92
N GLU A 200 0.80 12.02 8.26
CA GLU A 200 0.45 12.34 6.87
C GLU A 200 1.55 12.03 5.85
N TRP A 201 2.72 11.59 6.29
CA TRP A 201 3.87 11.33 5.40
C TRP A 201 3.62 10.19 4.38
N TRP A 202 2.62 9.36 4.64
CA TRP A 202 2.31 8.16 3.84
C TRP A 202 1.46 8.54 2.62
N TRP A 203 0.64 9.59 2.74
CA TRP A 203 -0.13 10.15 1.61
C TRP A 203 0.75 11.02 0.70
N GLN A 204 1.74 11.73 1.28
CA GLN A 204 2.70 12.51 0.49
C GLN A 204 3.52 11.63 -0.45
N GLN A 205 3.84 10.39 -0.08
CA GLN A 205 4.64 9.51 -0.93
C GLN A 205 3.92 9.08 -2.22
N TRP A 206 2.60 9.16 -2.28
CA TRP A 206 1.85 8.97 -3.53
C TRP A 206 1.72 10.26 -4.33
N ASP A 207 1.51 11.40 -3.67
CA ASP A 207 1.45 12.70 -4.36
C ASP A 207 2.81 13.11 -4.95
N THR A 208 3.95 12.63 -4.41
CA THR A 208 5.28 12.95 -4.95
C THR A 208 5.64 12.18 -6.22
N TYR A 209 4.99 11.04 -6.52
CA TYR A 209 5.32 10.21 -7.69
C TYR A 209 4.54 10.58 -8.95
N ALA A 210 3.46 11.36 -8.84
CA ALA A 210 2.83 11.98 -10.01
C ALA A 210 3.65 13.17 -10.57
N GLU A 211 4.65 13.66 -9.81
CA GLU A 211 5.42 14.86 -10.16
C GLU A 211 6.82 14.59 -10.75
N VAL A 212 7.23 13.33 -10.92
CA VAL A 212 8.56 13.01 -11.49
C VAL A 212 8.42 12.40 -12.88
N GLN A 213 7.91 13.19 -13.82
CA GLN A 213 8.25 13.11 -15.25
C GLN A 213 7.75 14.34 -16.04
N SER A 214 7.90 15.54 -15.49
CA SER A 214 7.87 16.77 -16.29
C SER A 214 9.19 16.94 -17.05
N SER A 215 9.48 16.02 -17.98
CA SER A 215 10.40 16.34 -19.07
C SER A 215 9.69 17.34 -19.98
N ILE A 216 10.25 18.54 -20.07
CA ILE A 216 9.83 19.63 -20.94
C ILE A 216 9.57 19.07 -22.36
N SER A 217 8.32 19.07 -22.78
CA SER A 217 7.92 18.77 -24.16
C SER A 217 6.81 19.70 -24.64
N ASP A 218 6.82 19.87 -25.95
CA ASP A 218 6.30 20.94 -26.80
C ASP A 218 4.84 21.39 -26.53
N PRO A 219 4.46 22.68 -26.71
CA PRO A 219 3.14 23.22 -26.36
C PRO A 219 1.96 22.76 -27.25
N GLY A 220 2.13 21.68 -28.02
CA GLY A 220 1.20 21.25 -29.06
C GLY A 220 0.38 20.00 -28.76
N ASP A 221 0.66 19.25 -27.68
CA ASP A 221 0.02 17.95 -27.44
C ASP A 221 -1.11 18.06 -26.39
N GLU A 222 -2.34 18.23 -26.85
CA GLU A 222 -3.57 18.30 -26.03
C GLU A 222 -3.87 16.99 -25.26
N TYR A 223 -3.01 15.97 -25.42
CA TYR A 223 -3.09 14.64 -24.82
C TYR A 223 -1.99 14.31 -23.80
N ALA A 224 -1.02 15.21 -23.58
CA ALA A 224 0.12 14.99 -22.67
C ALA A 224 -0.25 15.01 -21.16
N ASP A 225 -1.45 15.49 -20.81
CA ASP A 225 -1.95 15.56 -19.42
C ASP A 225 -2.49 14.23 -18.86
N LEU A 226 -2.55 13.16 -19.67
CA LEU A 226 -3.14 11.89 -19.26
C LEU A 226 -2.09 10.97 -18.62
N GLN A 227 -2.13 10.82 -17.30
CA GLN A 227 -1.31 9.87 -16.54
C GLN A 227 -1.79 8.43 -16.77
N CYS A 228 -1.59 7.91 -17.99
CA CYS A 228 -1.90 6.54 -18.36
C CYS A 228 -0.98 5.57 -17.59
N VAL A 229 -1.56 4.53 -16.99
CA VAL A 229 -0.76 3.49 -16.29
C VAL A 229 0.01 2.63 -17.29
N CYS A 230 -0.67 2.24 -18.37
CA CYS A 230 -0.05 1.58 -19.51
C CYS A 230 -0.35 2.42 -20.76
N GLN A 231 0.69 2.64 -21.57
CA GLN A 231 0.60 3.37 -22.83
C GLN A 231 1.35 2.62 -23.93
N GLY A 232 0.74 2.53 -25.11
CA GLY A 232 1.35 1.93 -26.30
C GLY A 232 0.38 1.04 -27.07
N THR A 233 0.90 0.07 -27.82
CA THR A 233 0.10 -0.77 -28.73
C THR A 233 -0.26 -2.14 -28.14
N GLU A 234 0.22 -2.44 -26.93
CA GLU A 234 -0.04 -3.70 -26.24
C GLU A 234 -1.51 -3.80 -25.81
N THR A 235 -2.09 -5.00 -25.93
CA THR A 235 -3.49 -5.28 -25.56
C THR A 235 -3.64 -5.93 -24.19
N VAL A 236 -2.55 -5.99 -23.43
CA VAL A 236 -2.49 -6.54 -22.07
C VAL A 236 -1.78 -5.53 -21.20
N CYS A 237 -2.32 -5.23 -20.03
CA CYS A 237 -1.72 -4.29 -19.08
C CYS A 237 -1.83 -4.85 -17.66
N THR A 238 -0.72 -4.81 -16.92
CA THR A 238 -0.73 -5.12 -15.49
C THR A 238 -0.60 -3.83 -14.69
N VAL A 239 -1.70 -3.41 -14.08
CA VAL A 239 -1.73 -2.28 -13.14
C VAL A 239 -1.16 -2.77 -11.81
N SER A 240 -0.09 -2.15 -11.34
CA SER A 240 0.58 -2.50 -10.08
C SER A 240 0.37 -1.41 -9.04
N GLU A 241 0.89 -1.63 -7.82
CA GLU A 241 0.87 -0.65 -6.72
C GLU A 241 -0.54 -0.27 -6.21
N LEU A 242 -1.51 -1.16 -6.41
CA LEU A 242 -2.86 -1.00 -5.88
C LEU A 242 -2.92 -1.35 -4.38
N LEU A 243 -3.87 -0.77 -3.65
CA LEU A 243 -4.10 -1.12 -2.25
C LEU A 243 -4.83 -2.45 -2.14
N PRO A 244 -4.51 -3.29 -1.13
CA PRO A 244 -5.26 -4.51 -0.87
C PRO A 244 -6.70 -4.21 -0.43
N ASP A 245 -7.58 -5.17 -0.65
CA ASP A 245 -9.02 -5.11 -0.32
C ASP A 245 -9.76 -3.85 -0.82
N THR A 246 -9.29 -3.23 -1.90
CA THR A 246 -9.83 -1.98 -2.43
C THR A 246 -10.46 -2.19 -3.82
N PRO A 247 -11.69 -1.69 -4.07
CA PRO A 247 -12.30 -1.74 -5.40
C PRO A 247 -11.71 -0.65 -6.31
N TYR A 248 -11.38 -1.04 -7.55
CA TYR A 248 -10.90 -0.15 -8.59
C TYR A 248 -11.70 -0.33 -9.89
N TYR A 249 -11.84 0.77 -10.63
CA TYR A 249 -12.42 0.83 -11.97
C TYR A 249 -11.32 1.06 -13.00
N PHE A 250 -11.41 0.33 -14.10
CA PHE A 250 -10.40 0.33 -15.16
C PHE A 250 -11.06 0.68 -16.50
N ASP A 251 -10.52 1.70 -17.16
CA ASP A 251 -10.96 2.16 -18.47
C ASP A 251 -9.80 2.13 -19.46
N VAL A 252 -10.08 1.72 -20.69
CA VAL A 252 -9.09 1.70 -21.77
C VAL A 252 -9.59 2.54 -22.93
N PHE A 253 -8.76 3.47 -23.38
CA PHE A 253 -9.01 4.33 -24.52
C PHE A 253 -8.00 4.01 -25.61
N VAL A 254 -8.46 3.91 -26.85
CA VAL A 254 -7.58 3.98 -28.02
C VAL A 254 -7.58 5.43 -28.50
N ILE A 255 -6.40 6.00 -28.66
CA ILE A 255 -6.18 7.42 -28.95
C ILE A 255 -5.47 7.52 -30.30
N ASP A 256 -6.03 8.31 -31.20
CA ASP A 256 -5.38 8.76 -32.42
C ASP A 256 -4.63 10.07 -32.13
N ARG A 257 -3.31 9.99 -32.00
CA ARG A 257 -2.43 11.14 -31.75
C ARG A 257 -2.33 12.08 -32.95
N VAL A 258 -2.56 11.59 -34.17
CA VAL A 258 -2.44 12.42 -35.38
C VAL A 258 -3.69 13.27 -35.55
N ASN A 259 -4.87 12.67 -35.38
CA ASN A 259 -6.15 13.37 -35.53
C ASN A 259 -6.68 13.97 -34.22
N GLY A 260 -6.09 13.62 -33.08
CA GLY A 260 -6.59 14.03 -31.77
C GLY A 260 -8.01 13.52 -31.52
N THR A 261 -8.23 12.23 -31.74
CA THR A 261 -9.52 11.60 -31.44
C THR A 261 -9.31 10.37 -30.56
N SER A 262 -10.38 9.86 -29.96
CA SER A 262 -10.30 8.65 -29.17
C SER A 262 -11.60 7.87 -29.18
N ALA A 263 -11.48 6.58 -28.91
CA ALA A 263 -12.62 5.70 -28.66
C ALA A 263 -12.41 4.95 -27.33
N ALA A 264 -13.49 4.75 -26.58
CA ALA A 264 -13.47 4.10 -25.28
C ALA A 264 -13.92 2.64 -25.36
N TYR A 265 -13.14 1.73 -24.77
CA TYR A 265 -13.58 0.37 -24.49
C TYR A 265 -14.60 0.38 -23.35
N LYS A 266 -15.37 -0.70 -23.23
CA LYS A 266 -16.30 -0.88 -22.11
C LYS A 266 -15.50 -1.24 -20.86
N GLY A 267 -15.42 -0.27 -19.95
CA GLY A 267 -14.75 -0.37 -18.65
C GLY A 267 -15.14 -1.59 -17.83
N THR A 268 -14.23 -1.99 -16.94
CA THR A 268 -14.44 -3.09 -15.98
C THR A 268 -14.07 -2.63 -14.58
N SER A 269 -14.44 -3.41 -13.56
CA SER A 269 -14.10 -3.16 -12.16
C SER A 269 -13.54 -4.43 -11.53
N ALA A 270 -12.54 -4.31 -10.67
CA ALA A 270 -12.01 -5.42 -9.88
C ALA A 270 -11.68 -4.97 -8.46
N GLN A 271 -11.88 -5.87 -7.49
CA GLN A 271 -11.46 -5.67 -6.11
C GLN A 271 -10.20 -6.49 -5.84
N THR A 272 -9.13 -5.83 -5.44
CA THR A 272 -7.87 -6.48 -5.07
C THR A 272 -8.07 -7.41 -3.88
N HIS A 273 -7.28 -8.48 -3.81
CA HIS A 273 -7.35 -9.39 -2.67
C HIS A 273 -6.85 -8.73 -1.37
N GLY A 274 -7.45 -9.10 -0.25
CA GLY A 274 -6.97 -8.70 1.08
C GLY A 274 -5.57 -9.24 1.37
N GLU A 275 -4.84 -8.54 2.23
CA GLU A 275 -3.49 -8.94 2.61
C GLU A 275 -3.48 -10.38 3.17
N ALA A 276 -2.61 -11.22 2.62
CA ALA A 276 -2.48 -12.60 3.09
C ALA A 276 -2.15 -12.57 4.59
N ARG A 277 -2.97 -13.25 5.41
CA ARG A 277 -2.70 -13.34 6.84
C ARG A 277 -1.26 -13.81 7.04
N PRO A 278 -0.45 -13.12 7.87
CA PRO A 278 0.93 -13.50 8.07
C PRO A 278 1.01 -14.98 8.46
N PRO A 279 2.02 -15.72 7.94
CA PRO A 279 2.11 -17.15 8.14
C PRO A 279 2.13 -17.48 9.63
N ILE A 280 1.09 -18.16 10.10
CA ILE A 280 0.96 -18.53 11.50
C ILE A 280 1.98 -19.63 11.78
N THR A 281 3.03 -19.30 12.54
CA THR A 281 4.09 -20.26 12.84
C THR A 281 3.66 -21.16 14.00
N PRO A 282 3.73 -22.50 13.89
CA PRO A 282 3.40 -23.38 15.01
C PRO A 282 4.51 -23.35 16.06
N LEU A 283 4.14 -23.19 17.34
CA LEU A 283 5.02 -23.37 18.48
C LEU A 283 5.03 -24.85 18.87
N LYS A 284 6.23 -25.44 18.92
CA LYS A 284 6.45 -26.80 19.42
C LYS A 284 6.93 -26.75 20.85
N ASP A 285 6.65 -27.82 21.60
CA ASP A 285 7.13 -27.95 22.96
C ASP A 285 8.67 -28.05 22.99
N GLY A 286 9.29 -27.29 23.89
CA GLY A 286 10.74 -27.25 24.11
C GLY A 286 11.61 -26.56 23.04
N GLU A 287 11.04 -26.10 21.92
CA GLU A 287 11.79 -25.42 20.83
C GLU A 287 11.92 -23.91 21.10
N LEU A 288 13.16 -23.40 21.14
CA LEU A 288 13.42 -21.96 21.23
C LEU A 288 13.19 -21.28 19.87
N ARG A 289 12.38 -20.22 19.85
CA ARG A 289 12.10 -19.43 18.63
C ARG A 289 12.50 -17.98 18.82
N TRP A 290 13.28 -17.47 17.89
CA TRP A 290 13.67 -16.07 17.82
C TRP A 290 12.70 -15.27 16.95
N VAL A 291 12.36 -14.06 17.38
CA VAL A 291 11.48 -13.14 16.66
C VAL A 291 12.21 -11.82 16.46
N THR A 292 12.32 -11.40 15.20
CA THR A 292 12.94 -10.13 14.82
C THR A 292 11.93 -9.30 14.04
N PHE A 293 11.54 -8.16 14.60
CA PHE A 293 10.71 -7.18 13.92
C PHE A 293 11.63 -6.32 13.02
N ARG A 294 11.28 -6.19 11.73
CA ARG A 294 11.99 -5.31 10.79
C ARG A 294 11.18 -4.03 10.65
N ASP A 295 11.84 -2.86 10.63
CA ASP A 295 11.19 -1.52 10.55
C ASP A 295 10.25 -1.33 9.35
N ARG A 296 10.32 -2.20 8.34
CA ARG A 296 9.58 -2.08 7.08
C ARG A 296 8.55 -3.21 6.84
N GLY A 297 8.24 -4.01 7.86
CA GLY A 297 7.34 -5.18 7.77
C GLY A 297 6.24 -5.21 8.83
N SER A 298 5.41 -6.25 8.79
CA SER A 298 4.31 -6.49 9.75
C SER A 298 4.72 -6.23 11.19
N ASN A 299 4.08 -5.25 11.84
CA ASN A 299 4.27 -4.90 13.25
C ASN A 299 3.76 -5.98 14.21
N SER A 300 3.16 -7.06 13.70
CA SER A 300 2.63 -8.17 14.47
C SER A 300 3.08 -9.52 13.88
N GLN A 301 3.38 -10.47 14.76
CA GLN A 301 3.68 -11.85 14.37
C GLN A 301 2.77 -12.82 15.14
N TYR A 302 2.25 -13.80 14.43
CA TYR A 302 1.24 -14.71 14.96
C TYR A 302 1.81 -16.13 15.10
N PHE A 303 1.57 -16.71 16.27
CA PHE A 303 1.98 -18.05 16.62
C PHE A 303 0.76 -18.92 16.97
N SER A 304 0.81 -20.21 16.65
CA SER A 304 -0.22 -21.16 17.07
C SER A 304 0.36 -22.25 17.95
N PHE A 305 -0.32 -22.56 19.05
CA PHE A 305 -0.03 -23.69 19.90
C PHE A 305 -1.20 -24.66 19.84
N ARG A 306 -0.94 -25.91 19.43
CA ARG A 306 -1.91 -26.99 19.42
C ARG A 306 -1.43 -28.09 20.38
N PRO A 307 -1.95 -28.16 21.61
CA PRO A 307 -1.55 -29.20 22.55
C PRO A 307 -1.87 -30.58 21.96
N ARG A 308 -0.91 -31.51 22.00
CA ARG A 308 -1.10 -32.91 21.61
C ARG A 308 -0.91 -33.78 22.86
N GLY A 309 -1.77 -34.77 23.06
CA GLY A 309 -1.70 -35.69 24.21
C GLY A 309 -2.53 -35.25 25.42
N TRP A 310 -2.23 -35.83 26.59
CA TRP A 310 -3.00 -35.64 27.84
C TRP A 310 -2.80 -34.27 28.49
N GLN A 311 -1.65 -33.63 28.22
CA GLN A 311 -1.32 -32.29 28.72
C GLN A 311 -2.00 -31.25 27.82
N GLN A 312 -3.03 -30.59 28.35
CA GLN A 312 -3.79 -29.59 27.60
C GLN A 312 -3.26 -28.16 27.81
N SER A 313 -2.34 -27.95 28.74
CA SER A 313 -1.76 -26.65 29.08
C SER A 313 -0.28 -26.53 28.71
N GLY A 314 0.18 -25.33 28.40
CA GLY A 314 1.60 -25.03 28.16
C GLY A 314 2.02 -23.72 28.83
N LEU A 315 3.28 -23.65 29.27
CA LEU A 315 3.87 -22.42 29.83
C LEU A 315 4.68 -21.71 28.74
N LEU A 316 4.17 -20.60 28.23
CA LEU A 316 4.89 -19.77 27.29
C LEU A 316 5.85 -18.85 28.06
N THR A 317 7.13 -18.93 27.74
CA THR A 317 8.17 -18.06 28.34
C THR A 317 8.72 -17.12 27.28
N LEU A 318 8.73 -15.82 27.58
CA LEU A 318 9.05 -14.76 26.64
C LEU A 318 10.03 -13.78 27.27
N GLN A 319 10.91 -13.21 26.45
CA GLN A 319 11.86 -12.19 26.87
C GLN A 319 12.12 -11.23 25.70
N SER A 320 12.17 -9.92 25.97
CA SER A 320 12.64 -8.93 25.00
C SER A 320 14.16 -8.75 25.09
N CYS A 321 14.81 -8.68 23.94
CA CYS A 321 16.25 -8.43 23.85
C CYS A 321 16.59 -6.94 23.86
N ASP A 322 15.60 -6.09 23.58
CA ASP A 322 15.76 -4.65 23.57
C ASP A 322 15.28 -4.05 24.90
N LYS A 323 16.13 -3.23 25.52
CA LYS A 323 15.82 -2.55 26.78
C LYS A 323 14.79 -1.44 26.61
N ASN A 324 14.67 -0.86 25.41
CA ASN A 324 13.84 0.30 25.14
C ASN A 324 12.48 -0.06 24.52
N VAL A 325 12.30 -1.30 24.05
CA VAL A 325 11.08 -1.76 23.39
C VAL A 325 10.31 -2.72 24.29
N LYS A 326 9.09 -2.32 24.65
CA LYS A 326 8.11 -3.19 25.33
C LYS A 326 7.26 -3.87 24.27
N ILE A 327 7.33 -5.20 24.20
CA ILE A 327 6.55 -5.99 23.24
C ILE A 327 5.22 -6.33 23.90
N MET A 328 4.10 -6.01 23.24
CA MET A 328 2.79 -6.42 23.71
C MET A 328 2.46 -7.82 23.19
N VAL A 329 2.23 -8.76 24.11
CA VAL A 329 1.87 -10.13 23.77
C VAL A 329 0.41 -10.35 24.14
N SER A 330 -0.40 -10.71 23.14
CA SER A 330 -1.80 -11.08 23.34
C SER A 330 -2.01 -12.56 23.06
N VAL A 331 -2.68 -13.25 23.99
CA VAL A 331 -3.06 -14.65 23.83
C VAL A 331 -4.54 -14.68 23.52
N SER A 332 -4.92 -15.33 22.42
CA SER A 332 -6.32 -15.50 22.03
C SER A 332 -6.65 -16.96 21.74
N ILE A 333 -7.89 -17.36 22.04
CA ILE A 333 -8.44 -18.66 21.69
C ILE A 333 -9.67 -18.43 20.82
N LYS A 334 -9.70 -19.05 19.63
CA LYS A 334 -10.80 -18.91 18.66
C LYS A 334 -11.21 -17.45 18.40
N GLY A 335 -10.23 -16.53 18.35
CA GLY A 335 -10.45 -15.10 18.12
C GLY A 335 -10.81 -14.28 19.36
N LYS A 336 -11.02 -14.89 20.54
CA LYS A 336 -11.25 -14.16 21.80
C LYS A 336 -9.93 -13.98 22.55
N VAL A 337 -9.56 -12.73 22.83
CA VAL A 337 -8.36 -12.41 23.64
C VAL A 337 -8.62 -12.82 25.09
N LEU A 338 -7.71 -13.62 25.64
CA LEU A 338 -7.73 -14.10 27.03
C LEU A 338 -6.88 -13.23 27.94
N THR A 339 -5.65 -12.93 27.51
CA THR A 339 -4.70 -12.12 28.28
C THR A 339 -3.84 -11.29 27.33
N SER A 340 -3.42 -10.11 27.81
CA SER A 340 -2.50 -9.23 27.12
C SER A 340 -1.49 -8.70 28.13
N GLN A 341 -0.20 -8.89 27.87
CA GLN A 341 0.86 -8.49 28.79
C GLN A 341 2.04 -7.88 28.03
N GLY A 342 2.59 -6.79 28.59
CA GLY A 342 3.82 -6.19 28.09
C GLY A 342 5.04 -6.98 28.56
N VAL A 343 5.89 -7.38 27.63
CA VAL A 343 7.13 -8.11 27.87
C VAL A 343 8.31 -7.17 27.65
N GLY A 344 9.16 -7.05 28.67
CA GLY A 344 10.38 -6.26 28.64
C GLY A 344 11.62 -7.15 28.77
N VAL A 345 12.63 -6.64 29.47
CA VAL A 345 13.93 -7.31 29.68
C VAL A 345 13.81 -8.54 30.57
N ASP A 346 12.89 -8.52 31.53
CA ASP A 346 12.65 -9.63 32.45
C ASP A 346 11.83 -10.74 31.80
N LEU A 347 12.09 -11.98 32.20
CA LEU A 347 11.36 -13.15 31.73
C LEU A 347 9.90 -13.07 32.19
N VAL A 348 8.98 -13.20 31.23
CA VAL A 348 7.54 -13.27 31.48
C VAL A 348 7.04 -14.68 31.18
N HIS A 349 6.18 -15.17 32.06
CA HIS A 349 5.55 -16.48 31.95
C HIS A 349 4.05 -16.33 31.76
N ILE A 350 3.53 -16.85 30.64
CA ILE A 350 2.11 -16.82 30.30
C ILE A 350 1.60 -18.24 30.20
N TRP A 351 0.58 -18.58 30.97
CA TRP A 351 -0.08 -19.88 30.88
C TRP A 351 -1.04 -19.92 29.69
N LEU A 352 -0.81 -20.87 28.79
CA LEU A 352 -1.70 -21.22 27.69
C LEU A 352 -2.60 -22.37 28.16
N GLN A 353 -3.88 -22.09 28.40
CA GLN A 353 -4.80 -23.05 29.02
C GLN A 353 -5.49 -23.95 28.00
N GLY A 354 -5.34 -25.26 28.19
CA GLY A 354 -6.40 -26.25 28.11
C GLY A 354 -6.58 -26.88 29.51
N LYS A 355 -7.63 -27.67 29.76
CA LYS A 355 -8.07 -28.00 31.12
C LYS A 355 -6.93 -28.51 32.03
N GLN A 356 -6.97 -28.05 33.29
CA GLN A 356 -5.93 -28.15 34.32
C GLN A 356 -5.28 -29.54 34.47
N ALA A 357 -3.96 -29.54 34.68
CA ALA A 357 -3.29 -30.44 35.61
C ALA A 357 -2.02 -29.79 36.19
N LEU A 358 -1.74 -30.15 37.44
CA LEU A 358 -0.71 -29.63 38.34
C LEU A 358 0.72 -29.96 37.90
N GLY A 359 1.65 -29.08 38.29
CA GLY A 359 3.10 -29.34 38.30
C GLY A 359 3.88 -28.25 37.59
N VAL A 360 4.23 -27.18 38.31
CA VAL A 360 5.14 -26.14 37.83
C VAL A 360 6.54 -26.47 38.34
N PRO A 361 7.60 -26.53 37.50
CA PRO A 361 8.96 -26.50 38.02
C PRO A 361 9.18 -25.16 38.71
N SER A 362 9.35 -25.20 40.03
CA SER A 362 9.45 -24.01 40.88
C SER A 362 10.72 -23.24 40.55
N LEU A 363 10.56 -21.98 40.11
CA LEU A 363 11.67 -21.06 39.99
C LEU A 363 12.28 -20.80 41.37
N PRO A 364 13.60 -20.52 41.45
CA PRO A 364 14.21 -20.10 42.71
C PRO A 364 13.52 -18.84 43.22
N SER A 365 13.30 -18.76 44.54
CA SER A 365 12.62 -17.63 45.18
C SER A 365 13.29 -16.27 44.91
N THR A 366 14.58 -16.27 44.59
CA THR A 366 15.31 -15.08 44.14
C THR A 366 16.37 -15.45 43.09
N LEU A 367 16.56 -14.58 42.10
CA LEU A 367 17.61 -14.70 41.08
C LEU A 367 18.83 -13.82 41.42
N GLN A 368 19.16 -13.69 42.71
CA GLN A 368 20.30 -12.88 43.16
C GLN A 368 21.52 -13.74 43.46
N ILE A 369 22.70 -13.21 43.15
CA ILE A 369 23.99 -13.78 43.54
C ILE A 369 24.51 -13.01 44.76
N LYS A 370 24.84 -13.74 45.83
CA LYS A 370 25.50 -13.21 47.03
C LYS A 370 26.99 -13.54 47.00
N SER A 371 27.81 -12.63 47.49
CA SER A 371 29.27 -12.80 47.63
C SER A 371 29.66 -12.66 49.10
N PHE A 372 30.58 -13.49 49.58
CA PHE A 372 30.97 -13.52 50.99
C PHE A 372 32.31 -12.81 51.22
N ASN A 373 32.30 -11.64 51.86
CA ASN A 373 33.51 -10.85 52.10
C ASN A 373 34.56 -11.56 52.99
N ARG A 374 34.10 -12.38 53.96
CA ARG A 374 34.99 -13.16 54.84
C ARG A 374 35.64 -14.35 54.12
N LEU A 375 34.98 -14.87 53.08
CA LEU A 375 35.44 -16.00 52.25
C LEU A 375 35.99 -15.52 50.89
N ARG A 376 36.61 -14.35 50.91
CA ARG A 376 37.20 -13.69 49.74
C ARG A 376 38.69 -13.57 49.97
N GLY A 377 39.49 -14.19 49.11
CA GLY A 377 40.96 -14.11 49.13
C GLY A 377 41.51 -13.14 48.08
N CYS A 378 42.83 -13.17 47.91
CA CYS A 378 43.54 -12.47 46.84
C CYS A 378 43.34 -13.15 45.47
N ASN A 379 43.21 -14.48 45.46
CA ASN A 379 43.11 -15.29 44.24
C ASN A 379 41.78 -16.04 44.10
N SER A 380 40.84 -15.84 45.03
CA SER A 380 39.59 -16.59 45.09
C SER A 380 38.43 -15.79 45.66
N VAL A 381 37.23 -16.11 45.18
CA VAL A 381 35.96 -15.52 45.64
C VAL A 381 34.93 -16.62 45.86
N THR A 382 34.20 -16.55 46.97
CA THR A 382 33.05 -17.42 47.22
C THR A 382 31.75 -16.69 46.90
N ILE A 383 30.92 -17.29 46.04
CA ILE A 383 29.58 -16.80 45.71
C ILE A 383 28.51 -17.85 46.03
N ALA A 384 27.27 -17.39 46.23
CA ALA A 384 26.09 -18.23 46.43
C ALA A 384 24.89 -17.72 45.63
N TRP A 385 24.01 -18.64 45.26
CA TRP A 385 22.74 -18.37 44.60
C TRP A 385 21.68 -19.38 45.06
N MET A 386 20.40 -19.03 44.90
CA MET A 386 19.30 -19.95 45.22
C MET A 386 19.17 -21.03 44.14
N GLY A 387 19.02 -22.29 44.54
CA GLY A 387 18.73 -23.41 43.66
C GLY A 387 17.23 -23.63 43.44
N THR A 388 16.89 -24.58 42.58
CA THR A 388 15.53 -25.12 42.39
C THR A 388 15.31 -26.36 43.26
N GLU A 389 14.06 -26.74 43.49
CA GLU A 389 13.71 -28.00 44.17
C GLU A 389 14.11 -29.23 43.34
N GLU A 390 14.05 -29.10 42.02
CA GLU A 390 14.47 -30.13 41.07
C GLU A 390 15.98 -30.12 40.86
N ARG A 391 16.53 -31.29 40.47
CA ARG A 391 17.94 -31.42 40.10
C ARG A 391 18.23 -30.60 38.84
N SER A 392 18.92 -29.50 39.02
CA SER A 392 19.21 -28.53 37.96
C SER A 392 20.70 -28.31 37.76
N LEU A 393 21.10 -28.03 36.52
CA LEU A 393 22.48 -27.69 36.17
C LEU A 393 22.68 -26.17 36.23
N TYR A 394 23.68 -25.74 36.98
CA TYR A 394 24.08 -24.34 37.08
C TYR A 394 25.46 -24.15 36.51
N CYS A 395 25.64 -23.17 35.64
CA CYS A 395 26.93 -22.81 35.08
C CYS A 395 27.31 -21.37 35.48
N VAL A 396 28.55 -21.19 35.92
CA VAL A 396 29.10 -19.91 36.37
C VAL A 396 30.13 -19.42 35.36
N TYR A 397 30.01 -18.15 34.99
CA TYR A 397 30.93 -17.46 34.08
C TYR A 397 31.57 -16.27 34.80
N ARG A 398 32.83 -15.99 34.47
CA ARG A 398 33.58 -14.83 34.99
C ARG A 398 34.08 -13.97 33.84
N ARG A 399 34.09 -12.65 34.05
CA ARG A 399 34.72 -11.69 33.16
C ARG A 399 35.55 -10.70 33.97
N LYS A 400 36.81 -10.48 33.56
CA LYS A 400 37.68 -9.43 34.12
C LYS A 400 37.19 -8.06 33.68
N VAL A 401 37.08 -7.11 34.60
CA VAL A 401 36.71 -5.72 34.28
C VAL A 401 37.97 -4.93 33.96
N GLY A 402 37.99 -4.24 32.81
CA GLY A 402 39.16 -3.47 32.38
C GLY A 402 39.42 -2.25 33.27
N ASN A 403 40.69 -1.83 33.39
CA ASN A 403 41.11 -0.76 34.30
C ASN A 403 40.49 0.62 33.96
N GLY A 404 39.99 0.81 32.74
CA GLY A 404 39.27 2.01 32.28
C GLY A 404 37.73 1.96 32.43
N GLU A 405 37.15 0.80 32.72
CA GLU A 405 35.69 0.65 32.90
C GLU A 405 35.25 0.97 34.33
N ALA A 406 36.16 0.98 35.30
CA ALA A 406 35.84 1.05 36.73
C ALA A 406 35.18 2.36 37.21
N LYS A 407 35.16 3.43 36.38
CA LYS A 407 34.58 4.75 36.75
C LYS A 407 33.29 5.11 35.99
N THR A 408 32.88 4.33 35.00
CA THR A 408 31.68 4.58 34.18
C THR A 408 30.94 3.28 33.82
N VAL A 409 30.90 2.28 34.71
CA VAL A 409 29.92 1.18 34.57
C VAL A 409 28.57 1.66 35.11
N ASP A 410 27.95 2.58 34.38
CA ASP A 410 26.50 2.62 34.37
C ASP A 410 25.99 1.30 33.76
N VAL A 411 24.75 0.95 34.02
CA VAL A 411 24.08 -0.36 33.81
C VAL A 411 23.99 -0.84 32.33
N LEU A 412 24.85 -0.32 31.45
CA LEU A 412 24.74 -0.34 30.00
C LEU A 412 25.63 -1.36 29.27
N SER A 413 26.71 -1.89 29.86
CA SER A 413 27.56 -2.92 29.22
C SER A 413 27.42 -4.31 29.87
N PHE A 414 26.18 -4.71 30.15
CA PHE A 414 25.86 -6.13 30.32
C PHE A 414 25.50 -6.68 28.95
N PRO A 415 25.99 -7.89 28.57
CA PRO A 415 25.62 -8.51 27.31
C PRO A 415 24.12 -8.47 27.13
N ALA A 416 23.67 -8.18 25.91
CA ALA A 416 22.26 -8.00 25.58
C ALA A 416 21.40 -9.08 26.28
N PRO A 417 20.25 -8.73 26.87
CA PRO A 417 19.47 -9.61 27.75
C PRO A 417 19.22 -11.04 27.26
N CYS A 418 19.22 -11.24 25.95
CA CYS A 418 19.01 -12.52 25.29
C CYS A 418 20.29 -13.30 24.91
N LEU A 419 21.48 -12.77 25.19
CA LEU A 419 22.73 -13.48 24.95
C LEU A 419 22.83 -14.63 25.95
N GLY A 420 22.46 -15.82 25.48
CA GLY A 420 22.53 -17.06 26.23
C GLY A 420 23.98 -17.51 26.48
N PRO A 421 24.16 -18.52 27.33
CA PRO A 421 25.47 -19.09 27.65
C PRO A 421 26.25 -19.56 26.40
N GLU A 422 25.56 -19.91 25.31
CA GLU A 422 26.17 -20.36 24.05
C GLU A 422 26.95 -19.27 23.30
N SER A 423 26.65 -17.99 23.58
CA SER A 423 27.37 -16.86 23.00
C SER A 423 28.65 -16.50 23.77
N ARG A 424 28.91 -17.19 24.89
CA ARG A 424 30.07 -16.91 25.76
C ARG A 424 31.25 -17.78 25.37
N SER A 425 32.44 -17.22 25.54
CA SER A 425 33.67 -17.97 25.35
C SER A 425 33.80 -19.07 26.40
N ASP A 426 34.32 -20.25 26.00
CA ASP A 426 34.58 -21.34 26.93
C ASP A 426 35.58 -20.96 28.04
N THR A 427 36.44 -19.97 27.77
CA THR A 427 37.43 -19.44 28.72
C THR A 427 36.81 -18.57 29.82
N GLU A 428 35.62 -18.02 29.60
CA GLU A 428 34.84 -17.33 30.65
C GLU A 428 34.15 -18.32 31.59
N ARG A 429 33.89 -19.56 31.14
CA ARG A 429 33.18 -20.55 31.93
C ARG A 429 34.08 -21.10 33.03
N VAL A 430 33.70 -20.86 34.27
CA VAL A 430 34.47 -21.26 35.45
C VAL A 430 34.12 -22.68 35.87
N LEU A 431 32.82 -22.97 35.98
CA LEU A 431 32.33 -24.27 36.43
C LEU A 431 30.88 -24.50 35.98
N CYS A 432 30.51 -25.77 35.89
CA CYS A 432 29.13 -26.21 35.83
C CYS A 432 28.90 -27.28 36.89
N LYS A 433 27.84 -27.16 37.67
CA LYS A 433 27.52 -28.09 38.77
C LYS A 433 26.03 -28.37 38.83
N TYR A 434 25.68 -29.65 38.96
CA TYR A 434 24.33 -30.05 39.31
C TYR A 434 24.07 -29.79 40.79
N PHE A 435 22.91 -29.21 41.09
CA PHE A 435 22.44 -29.00 42.45
C PHE A 435 21.04 -29.60 42.61
N GLN A 436 20.82 -30.24 43.76
CA GLN A 436 19.53 -30.78 44.16
C GLN A 436 19.44 -30.62 45.68
N GLU A 437 18.40 -29.93 46.14
CA GLU A 437 18.05 -29.82 47.56
C GLU A 437 16.53 -29.91 47.67
N LEU A 438 16.04 -30.93 48.38
CA LEU A 438 14.61 -31.21 48.49
C LEU A 438 13.90 -30.22 49.43
N ASN A 439 14.67 -29.51 50.27
CA ASN A 439 14.12 -28.47 51.14
C ASN A 439 14.30 -27.06 50.52
N PRO A 440 13.22 -26.42 50.03
CA PRO A 440 13.31 -25.10 49.38
C PRO A 440 13.82 -23.99 50.31
N ARG A 441 13.67 -24.13 51.64
CA ARG A 441 14.21 -23.16 52.61
C ARG A 441 15.74 -23.26 52.78
N ARG A 442 16.35 -24.35 52.30
CA ARG A 442 17.80 -24.62 52.35
C ARG A 442 18.45 -24.73 50.98
N ALA A 443 17.70 -24.52 49.89
CA ALA A 443 18.16 -24.63 48.52
C ALA A 443 19.11 -23.48 48.13
N VAL A 444 20.29 -23.43 48.73
CA VAL A 444 21.36 -22.46 48.44
C VAL A 444 22.55 -23.22 47.88
N THR A 445 22.96 -22.89 46.66
CA THR A 445 24.18 -23.40 46.04
C THR A 445 25.32 -22.42 46.27
N THR A 446 26.51 -22.92 46.63
CA THR A 446 27.73 -22.14 46.81
C THR A 446 28.84 -22.65 45.87
N ALA A 447 29.73 -21.76 45.46
CA ALA A 447 30.95 -22.13 44.76
C ALA A 447 32.11 -21.21 45.12
N VAL A 448 33.30 -21.80 45.26
CA VAL A 448 34.58 -21.09 45.41
C VAL A 448 35.25 -21.03 44.04
N ILE A 449 35.50 -19.82 43.58
CA ILE A 449 36.07 -19.55 42.26
C ILE A 449 37.52 -19.12 42.47
N GLY A 450 38.46 -19.97 42.07
CA GLY A 450 39.90 -19.72 42.17
C GLY A 450 40.53 -19.17 40.89
N GLY A 451 41.86 -18.98 40.91
CA GLY A 451 42.63 -18.53 39.75
C GLY A 451 42.28 -17.11 39.31
N LEU A 452 41.99 -16.23 40.26
CA LEU A 452 41.73 -14.80 40.04
C LEU A 452 42.99 -13.98 40.35
N GLU A 453 43.12 -12.82 39.72
CA GLU A 453 44.23 -11.91 39.99
C GLU A 453 43.96 -11.07 41.25
N PRO A 454 44.98 -10.80 42.09
CA PRO A 454 44.86 -9.87 43.21
C PRO A 454 44.43 -8.46 42.77
N GLY A 455 43.67 -7.78 43.63
CA GLY A 455 43.22 -6.40 43.43
C GLY A 455 42.34 -6.16 42.20
N THR A 456 41.82 -7.20 41.57
CA THR A 456 41.12 -7.14 40.27
C THR A 456 39.61 -7.31 40.45
N ALA A 457 38.83 -6.53 39.70
CA ALA A 457 37.37 -6.63 39.67
C ALA A 457 36.91 -7.64 38.62
N TYR A 458 36.00 -8.52 39.02
CA TYR A 458 35.38 -9.52 38.14
C TYR A 458 33.86 -9.40 38.21
N VAL A 459 33.19 -9.65 37.09
CA VAL A 459 31.75 -9.84 37.01
C VAL A 459 31.47 -11.33 36.92
N PHE A 460 30.56 -11.81 37.78
CA PHE A 460 30.09 -13.18 37.80
C PHE A 460 28.64 -13.26 37.31
N ASP A 461 28.42 -14.14 36.33
CA ASP A 461 27.11 -14.51 35.80
C ASP A 461 26.82 -15.97 36.17
N VAL A 462 25.60 -16.24 36.67
CA VAL A 462 25.13 -17.61 36.93
C VAL A 462 23.95 -17.88 36.01
N TYR A 463 23.97 -19.01 35.31
CA TYR A 463 22.88 -19.49 34.48
C TYR A 463 22.34 -20.80 35.02
N LEU A 464 21.02 -20.87 35.18
CA LEU A 464 20.28 -22.11 35.32
C LEU A 464 20.03 -22.68 33.93
N MET A 465 20.70 -23.79 33.63
CA MET A 465 20.60 -24.49 32.35
C MET A 465 19.35 -25.36 32.38
N ARG A 466 18.47 -25.16 31.39
CA ARG A 466 17.30 -26.01 31.19
C ARG A 466 17.57 -26.99 30.06
N ARG A 467 16.98 -28.19 30.16
CA ARG A 467 17.00 -29.17 29.07
C ARG A 467 16.28 -28.64 27.83
N TRP A 468 15.27 -27.80 28.03
CA TRP A 468 14.45 -27.19 27.00
C TRP A 468 14.13 -25.73 27.34
N GLY A 469 14.06 -24.85 26.34
CA GLY A 469 13.70 -23.43 26.50
C GLY A 469 14.84 -22.49 26.91
N ILE A 470 14.49 -21.25 27.29
CA ILE A 470 15.43 -20.16 27.58
C ILE A 470 16.18 -20.44 28.91
N PRO A 471 17.53 -20.44 28.94
CA PRO A 471 18.31 -20.50 30.17
C PRO A 471 18.04 -19.27 31.05
N ILE A 472 17.95 -19.47 32.36
CA ILE A 472 17.61 -18.37 33.28
C ILE A 472 18.89 -17.76 33.83
N LYS A 473 19.09 -16.47 33.56
CA LYS A 473 20.22 -15.70 34.05
C LYS A 473 19.92 -15.05 35.41
N TYR A 474 20.83 -15.22 36.36
CA TYR A 474 20.80 -14.52 37.64
C TYR A 474 21.37 -13.10 37.46
N LYS A 475 20.94 -12.16 38.32
CA LYS A 475 21.45 -10.78 38.32
C LYS A 475 22.96 -10.81 38.56
N SER A 476 23.72 -10.30 37.59
CA SER A 476 25.18 -10.31 37.59
C SER A 476 25.74 -9.66 38.85
N LYS A 477 26.82 -10.23 39.39
CA LYS A 477 27.47 -9.71 40.60
C LYS A 477 28.91 -9.35 40.32
N MET A 478 29.25 -8.08 40.56
CA MET A 478 30.64 -7.63 40.54
C MET A 478 31.30 -7.86 41.90
N VAL A 479 32.50 -8.44 41.90
CA VAL A 479 33.30 -8.65 43.10
C VAL A 479 34.78 -8.36 42.78
N LYS A 480 35.42 -7.56 43.64
CA LYS A 480 36.86 -7.29 43.58
C LYS A 480 37.62 -8.20 44.54
N THR A 481 38.67 -8.87 44.08
CA THR A 481 39.57 -9.69 44.93
C THR A 481 40.34 -8.82 45.92
N ARG A 482 40.93 -9.43 46.97
CA ARG A 482 41.82 -8.70 47.89
C ARG A 482 43.12 -8.31 47.16
N ASN A 483 43.72 -7.20 47.57
CA ASN A 483 45.00 -6.74 47.00
C ASN A 483 46.16 -7.67 47.40
N GLU A 484 46.11 -8.20 48.61
CA GLU A 484 47.17 -9.04 49.20
C GLU A 484 46.59 -10.37 49.67
N CYS A 485 47.44 -11.39 49.54
CA CYS A 485 47.30 -12.70 50.17
C CYS A 485 47.94 -12.60 51.57
#